data_AF-A0A9D1INI5-F1
#
_entry.id   AF-A0A9D1INI5-F1
#
_cell.length_a   1.000
_cell.length_b   1.000
_cell.length_c   1.000
_cell.angle_alpha   90.00
_cell.angle_beta   90.00
_cell.angle_gamma   90.00
#
_symmetry.space_group_name_H-M   'P 1'
#
loop_
_entity.id
_entity.type
_entity.pdbx_description
1 polymer ?
#
loop_
_entity_poly.entity_id
_entity_poly.type
_entity_poly.pdbx_seq_one_letter_code
_entity_poly.pdbx_strand_id
1 'polypeptide(L)'
;MKKKLVILFVIILILIGLFAVFKVIPLGYDKKDLTGKKDFKVELGVPKLSFMKKENDNSYSYKNLRGNNILKKEIRNYLNTLDKLKCNNTTYYYDDKNDFTIINYNVKNNVLYNTISYEVRKGDYCFNLKMNEYAKKINGLKRYHTLNGEGFKLSEDEEFTPRLVVGFLDDVDLDDKTFSASLHAYYLTPNKESWKSVFKKELETSSGTYEIKGDKLYYTREKIDQKAEDINVPEVSIFKIEDGKLLLIDNYLSNYEEDVILE
;
A
#
# COMPACT_ATOMS: atom_id res chain seq x y z
N MET A 1 -27.59 -30.11 -60.15
CA MET A 1 -27.63 -28.93 -59.25
C MET A 1 -28.14 -29.24 -57.85
N LYS A 2 -29.33 -29.83 -57.67
CA LYS A 2 -29.95 -30.06 -56.34
C LYS A 2 -29.05 -30.79 -55.32
N LYS A 3 -28.36 -31.88 -55.70
CA LYS A 3 -27.43 -32.61 -54.80
C LYS A 3 -26.23 -31.77 -54.34
N LYS A 4 -25.66 -30.92 -55.20
CA LYS A 4 -24.53 -30.02 -54.83
C LYS A 4 -24.97 -28.94 -53.83
N LEU A 5 -26.19 -28.42 -53.99
CA LEU A 5 -26.80 -27.46 -53.06
C LEU A 5 -27.10 -28.08 -51.68
N VAL A 6 -27.60 -29.33 -51.65
CA VAL A 6 -27.83 -30.07 -50.40
C VAL A 6 -26.50 -30.32 -49.66
N ILE A 7 -25.45 -30.74 -50.36
CA ILE A 7 -24.12 -30.93 -49.77
C ILE A 7 -23.58 -29.62 -49.19
N LEU A 8 -23.71 -28.51 -49.93
CA LEU A 8 -23.28 -27.19 -49.44
C LEU A 8 -24.04 -26.78 -48.16
N PHE A 9 -25.34 -27.01 -48.11
CA PHE A 9 -26.16 -26.68 -46.94
C PHE A 9 -25.76 -27.51 -45.71
N VAL A 10 -25.51 -28.81 -45.88
CA VAL A 10 -25.01 -29.68 -44.80
C VAL A 10 -23.66 -29.20 -44.27
N ILE A 11 -22.75 -28.79 -45.15
CA ILE A 11 -21.44 -28.23 -44.73
C ILE A 11 -21.64 -26.96 -43.89
N ILE A 12 -22.54 -26.06 -44.29
CA ILE A 12 -22.83 -24.83 -43.54
C ILE A 12 -23.37 -25.16 -42.15
N LEU A 13 -24.30 -26.11 -42.04
CA LEU A 13 -24.83 -26.54 -40.74
C LEU A 13 -23.75 -27.14 -39.83
N ILE A 14 -22.85 -27.95 -40.38
CA ILE A 14 -21.71 -28.50 -39.64
C ILE A 14 -20.80 -27.36 -39.14
N LEU A 15 -20.51 -26.36 -39.97
CA LEU A 15 -19.70 -25.20 -39.57
C LEU A 15 -20.37 -24.39 -38.45
N ILE A 16 -21.68 -24.19 -38.52
CA ILE A 16 -22.45 -23.51 -37.46
C ILE A 16 -22.39 -24.32 -36.16
N GLY A 17 -22.57 -25.65 -36.23
CA GLY A 17 -22.47 -26.54 -35.09
C GLY A 17 -21.08 -26.49 -34.43
N LEU A 18 -20.03 -26.59 -35.24
CA LEU A 18 -18.64 -26.49 -34.77
C LEU A 18 -18.36 -25.12 -34.12
N PHE A 19 -18.88 -24.03 -34.70
CA PHE A 19 -18.74 -22.70 -34.13
C PHE A 19 -19.48 -22.55 -32.79
N ALA A 20 -20.67 -23.14 -32.67
CA ALA A 20 -21.42 -23.17 -31.41
C ALA A 20 -20.68 -23.95 -30.32
N VAL A 21 -20.11 -25.11 -30.65
CA VAL A 21 -19.27 -25.90 -29.73
C VAL A 21 -18.02 -25.11 -29.34
N PHE A 22 -17.35 -24.47 -30.31
CA PHE A 22 -16.17 -23.63 -30.06
C PHE A 22 -16.45 -22.51 -29.03
N LYS A 23 -17.66 -21.94 -29.04
CA LYS A 23 -18.05 -20.90 -28.08
C LYS A 23 -18.08 -21.38 -26.61
N VAL A 24 -18.18 -22.68 -26.35
CA VAL A 24 -18.34 -23.23 -24.99
C VAL A 24 -17.14 -24.05 -24.49
N ILE A 25 -16.18 -24.41 -25.35
CA ILE A 25 -15.02 -25.21 -24.95
C ILE A 25 -14.09 -24.42 -24.00
N PRO A 26 -13.75 -24.96 -22.80
CA PRO A 26 -12.69 -24.44 -21.94
C PRO A 26 -11.33 -24.76 -22.55
N LEU A 27 -10.59 -23.73 -22.97
CA LEU A 27 -9.22 -23.86 -23.48
C LEU A 27 -8.18 -23.37 -22.47
N GLY A 28 -8.63 -22.69 -21.40
CA GLY A 28 -7.78 -22.05 -20.41
C GLY A 28 -7.25 -20.69 -20.88
N TYR A 29 -6.15 -20.26 -20.27
CA TYR A 29 -5.48 -19.00 -20.56
C TYR A 29 -4.00 -19.23 -20.87
N ASP A 30 -3.40 -18.29 -21.58
CA ASP A 30 -1.95 -18.16 -21.73
C ASP A 30 -1.48 -16.98 -20.89
N LYS A 31 -0.30 -17.11 -20.28
CA LYS A 31 0.39 -15.98 -19.68
C LYS A 31 0.99 -15.12 -20.80
N LYS A 32 0.70 -13.82 -20.78
CA LYS A 32 1.21 -12.85 -21.74
C LYS A 32 2.05 -11.83 -21.00
N ASP A 33 3.31 -11.73 -21.40
CA ASP A 33 4.22 -10.69 -20.93
C ASP A 33 3.88 -9.36 -21.60
N LEU A 34 3.72 -8.35 -20.78
CA LEU A 34 3.36 -6.99 -21.14
C LEU A 34 4.25 -6.04 -20.35
N THR A 35 4.41 -4.83 -20.87
CA THR A 35 5.12 -3.76 -20.17
C THR A 35 4.07 -2.78 -19.65
N GLY A 36 4.07 -2.53 -18.35
CA GLY A 36 3.27 -1.48 -17.73
C GLY A 36 3.92 -0.11 -17.85
N LYS A 37 3.18 0.94 -17.48
CA LYS A 37 3.74 2.30 -17.43
C LYS A 37 4.89 2.37 -16.43
N LYS A 38 6.02 3.00 -16.79
CA LYS A 38 7.29 3.00 -16.04
C LYS A 38 8.03 1.64 -16.07
N ASP A 39 7.85 0.90 -17.16
CA ASP A 39 8.62 -0.30 -17.52
C ASP A 39 8.59 -1.45 -16.50
N PHE A 40 7.53 -1.54 -15.68
CA PHE A 40 7.32 -2.73 -14.84
C PHE A 40 6.75 -3.88 -15.66
N LYS A 41 7.16 -5.10 -15.34
CA LYS A 41 6.72 -6.32 -16.04
C LYS A 41 5.32 -6.70 -15.57
N VAL A 42 4.46 -7.06 -16.51
CA VAL A 42 3.09 -7.50 -16.24
C VAL A 42 2.87 -8.83 -16.95
N GLU A 43 2.57 -9.88 -16.20
CA GLU A 43 2.25 -11.21 -16.75
C GLU A 43 0.76 -11.49 -16.57
N LEU A 44 -0.06 -11.20 -17.60
CA LEU A 44 -1.51 -11.41 -17.53
C LEU A 44 -1.93 -12.78 -18.07
N GLY A 45 -2.83 -13.44 -17.35
CA GLY A 45 -3.56 -14.61 -17.84
C GLY A 45 -4.65 -14.19 -18.82
N VAL A 46 -4.38 -14.38 -20.11
CA VAL A 46 -5.31 -14.03 -21.18
C VAL A 46 -5.91 -15.31 -21.76
N PRO A 47 -7.25 -15.47 -21.79
CA PRO A 47 -7.92 -16.61 -22.40
C PRO A 47 -7.33 -16.98 -23.76
N LYS A 48 -7.11 -18.28 -24.02
CA LYS A 48 -6.52 -18.74 -25.29
C LYS A 48 -7.35 -18.28 -26.48
N LEU A 49 -6.68 -18.10 -27.62
CA LEU A 49 -7.24 -17.59 -28.88
C LEU A 49 -7.79 -16.17 -28.78
N SER A 50 -7.34 -15.40 -27.80
CA SER A 50 -7.59 -13.96 -27.75
C SER A 50 -6.74 -13.21 -28.77
N PHE A 51 -7.28 -12.15 -29.35
CA PHE A 51 -6.69 -11.39 -30.46
C PHE A 51 -6.96 -9.88 -30.29
N MET A 52 -6.40 -9.05 -31.17
CA MET A 52 -6.57 -7.58 -31.16
C MET A 52 -6.31 -6.95 -29.79
N LYS A 53 -5.08 -7.13 -29.28
CA LYS A 53 -4.62 -6.45 -28.07
C LYS A 53 -4.75 -4.94 -28.25
N LYS A 54 -5.37 -4.26 -27.29
CA LYS A 54 -5.25 -2.81 -27.11
C LYS A 54 -4.65 -2.53 -25.75
N GLU A 55 -3.81 -1.52 -25.69
CA GLU A 55 -3.08 -1.11 -24.50
C GLU A 55 -3.19 0.41 -24.37
N ASN A 56 -3.50 0.87 -23.16
CA ASN A 56 -3.52 2.28 -22.80
C ASN A 56 -3.02 2.44 -21.36
N ASP A 57 -1.81 2.98 -21.19
CA ASP A 57 -1.11 3.08 -19.91
C ASP A 57 -1.03 1.74 -19.17
N ASN A 58 -1.95 1.51 -18.22
CA ASN A 58 -2.02 0.29 -17.42
C ASN A 58 -3.33 -0.49 -17.65
N SER A 59 -4.02 -0.20 -18.75
CA SER A 59 -5.23 -0.89 -19.17
C SER A 59 -4.95 -1.75 -20.39
N TYR A 60 -5.27 -3.03 -20.28
CA TYR A 60 -5.08 -4.02 -21.35
C TYR A 60 -6.42 -4.60 -21.73
N SER A 61 -6.65 -4.75 -23.04
CA SER A 61 -7.84 -5.43 -23.52
C SER A 61 -7.58 -6.32 -24.71
N TYR A 62 -8.37 -7.39 -24.79
CA TYR A 62 -8.29 -8.39 -25.84
C TYR A 62 -9.69 -8.74 -26.32
N LYS A 63 -9.81 -9.13 -27.58
CA LYS A 63 -11.04 -9.70 -28.14
C LYS A 63 -10.95 -11.21 -28.14
N ASN A 64 -12.08 -11.88 -27.93
CA ASN A 64 -12.17 -13.33 -28.04
C ASN A 64 -13.51 -13.73 -28.64
N LEU A 65 -13.49 -14.66 -29.60
CA LEU A 65 -14.73 -15.12 -30.23
C LEU A 65 -15.51 -16.08 -29.35
N ARG A 66 -14.91 -16.71 -28.32
CA ARG A 66 -15.58 -17.67 -27.44
C ARG A 66 -16.61 -17.00 -26.54
N GLY A 67 -17.51 -17.78 -25.95
CA GLY A 67 -18.66 -17.29 -25.19
C GLY A 67 -18.28 -16.61 -23.86
N ASN A 68 -19.10 -15.64 -23.44
CA ASN A 68 -18.82 -14.84 -22.25
C ASN A 68 -18.64 -15.68 -20.98
N ASN A 69 -19.49 -16.70 -20.78
CA ASN A 69 -19.47 -17.53 -19.58
C ASN A 69 -18.17 -18.32 -19.43
N ILE A 70 -17.65 -18.89 -20.54
CA ILE A 70 -16.40 -19.66 -20.49
C ILE A 70 -15.20 -18.75 -20.24
N LEU A 71 -15.20 -17.56 -20.85
CA LEU A 71 -14.14 -16.56 -20.65
C LEU A 71 -14.12 -16.05 -19.20
N LYS A 72 -15.28 -15.73 -18.61
CA LYS A 72 -15.37 -15.35 -17.19
C LYS A 72 -14.83 -16.44 -16.27
N LYS A 73 -15.09 -17.71 -16.57
CA LYS A 73 -14.56 -18.84 -15.79
C LYS A 73 -13.04 -18.94 -15.92
N GLU A 74 -12.48 -18.81 -17.11
CA GLU A 74 -11.03 -18.88 -17.35
C GLU A 74 -10.28 -17.71 -16.69
N ILE A 75 -10.82 -16.50 -16.76
CA ILE A 75 -10.26 -15.35 -16.04
C ILE A 75 -10.30 -15.59 -14.54
N ARG A 76 -11.43 -16.04 -13.99
CA ARG A 76 -11.53 -16.36 -12.56
C ARG A 76 -10.51 -17.42 -12.15
N ASN A 77 -10.29 -18.44 -12.99
CA ASN A 77 -9.29 -19.47 -12.73
C ASN A 77 -7.88 -18.87 -12.65
N TYR A 78 -7.52 -17.97 -13.56
CA TYR A 78 -6.26 -17.23 -13.48
C TYR A 78 -6.18 -16.34 -12.23
N LEU A 79 -7.20 -15.53 -11.95
CA LEU A 79 -7.21 -14.66 -10.77
C LEU A 79 -7.09 -15.45 -9.46
N ASN A 80 -7.61 -16.68 -9.41
CA ASN A 80 -7.46 -17.56 -8.25
C ASN A 80 -6.03 -18.08 -8.03
N THR A 81 -5.12 -17.91 -8.99
CA THR A 81 -3.69 -18.23 -8.81
C THR A 81 -2.88 -17.08 -8.24
N LEU A 82 -3.51 -15.91 -8.04
CA LEU A 82 -2.89 -14.71 -7.51
C LEU A 82 -3.25 -14.51 -6.04
N ASP A 83 -2.43 -13.76 -5.33
CA ASP A 83 -2.69 -13.39 -3.94
C ASP A 83 -3.87 -12.42 -3.86
N LYS A 84 -4.70 -12.58 -2.82
CA LYS A 84 -5.91 -11.78 -2.64
C LYS A 84 -5.62 -10.66 -1.65
N LEU A 85 -5.59 -9.43 -2.16
CA LEU A 85 -5.53 -8.24 -1.32
C LEU A 85 -6.95 -7.79 -0.99
N LYS A 86 -7.20 -7.42 0.27
CA LYS A 86 -8.50 -6.89 0.71
C LYS A 86 -8.31 -5.53 1.35
N CYS A 87 -8.91 -4.51 0.75
CA CYS A 87 -9.03 -3.17 1.32
C CYS A 87 -10.30 -2.49 0.80
N ASN A 88 -10.89 -1.59 1.59
CA ASN A 88 -12.11 -0.84 1.23
C ASN A 88 -13.28 -1.75 0.77
N ASN A 89 -13.51 -2.87 1.47
CA ASN A 89 -14.51 -3.88 1.12
C ASN A 89 -14.40 -4.46 -0.30
N THR A 90 -13.25 -4.28 -0.96
CA THR A 90 -12.97 -4.78 -2.31
C THR A 90 -11.83 -5.80 -2.25
N THR A 91 -11.93 -6.85 -3.07
CA THR A 91 -10.85 -7.82 -3.25
C THR A 91 -10.13 -7.53 -4.56
N TYR A 92 -8.81 -7.36 -4.48
CA TYR A 92 -7.91 -7.21 -5.61
C TYR A 92 -7.00 -8.43 -5.72
N TYR A 93 -6.32 -8.56 -6.86
CA TYR A 93 -5.48 -9.73 -7.16
C TYR A 93 -4.05 -9.29 -7.43
N TYR A 94 -3.12 -9.76 -6.61
CA TYR A 94 -1.72 -9.34 -6.60
C TYR A 94 -0.81 -10.47 -7.07
N ASP A 95 0.10 -10.12 -7.97
CA ASP A 95 1.19 -10.97 -8.43
C ASP A 95 2.47 -10.51 -7.73
N ASP A 96 2.85 -11.24 -6.68
CA ASP A 96 4.04 -10.94 -5.88
C ASP A 96 5.34 -11.10 -6.69
N LYS A 97 5.38 -12.06 -7.62
CA LYS A 97 6.56 -12.32 -8.44
C LYS A 97 6.89 -11.15 -9.36
N ASN A 98 5.87 -10.50 -9.90
CA ASN A 98 6.02 -9.41 -10.87
C ASN A 98 5.68 -8.02 -10.28
N ASP A 99 5.36 -7.94 -8.99
CA ASP A 99 5.03 -6.72 -8.24
C ASP A 99 3.94 -5.87 -8.91
N PHE A 100 2.77 -6.46 -9.18
CA PHE A 100 1.61 -5.72 -9.67
C PHE A 100 0.28 -6.23 -9.14
N THR A 101 -0.69 -5.34 -9.05
CA THR A 101 -2.08 -5.65 -8.66
C THR A 101 -3.04 -5.42 -9.82
N ILE A 102 -3.92 -6.39 -10.09
CA ILE A 102 -5.10 -6.24 -10.95
C ILE A 102 -6.20 -5.58 -10.11
N ILE A 103 -6.50 -4.32 -10.43
CA ILE A 103 -7.49 -3.51 -9.70
C ILE A 103 -8.88 -3.56 -10.32
N ASN A 104 -8.97 -3.92 -11.59
CA ASN A 104 -10.24 -4.09 -12.30
C ASN A 104 -10.10 -5.15 -13.40
N TYR A 105 -11.16 -5.90 -13.64
CA TYR A 105 -11.25 -6.84 -14.76
C TYR A 105 -12.70 -7.01 -15.20
N ASN A 106 -12.92 -7.24 -16.50
CA ASN A 106 -14.27 -7.45 -17.03
C ASN A 106 -14.26 -8.27 -18.33
N VAL A 107 -15.38 -8.96 -18.58
CA VAL A 107 -15.70 -9.56 -19.89
C VAL A 107 -16.99 -8.95 -20.42
N LYS A 108 -16.85 -8.02 -21.36
CA LYS A 108 -17.96 -7.37 -22.05
C LYS A 108 -18.39 -8.19 -23.26
N ASN A 109 -19.68 -8.49 -23.32
CA ASN A 109 -20.27 -9.18 -24.46
C ASN A 109 -20.53 -8.21 -25.62
N ASN A 110 -20.15 -8.60 -26.84
CA ASN A 110 -20.59 -7.97 -28.08
C ASN A 110 -21.08 -9.05 -29.06
N VAL A 111 -21.77 -8.63 -30.12
CA VAL A 111 -22.45 -9.53 -31.06
C VAL A 111 -21.51 -10.57 -31.69
N LEU A 112 -20.32 -10.15 -32.13
CA LEU A 112 -19.38 -11.02 -32.84
C LEU A 112 -18.29 -11.59 -31.92
N TYR A 113 -17.88 -10.82 -30.92
CA TYR A 113 -16.77 -11.15 -30.01
C TYR A 113 -17.03 -10.60 -28.62
N ASN A 114 -16.40 -11.22 -27.63
CA ASN A 114 -16.28 -10.66 -26.28
C ASN A 114 -15.01 -9.81 -26.18
N THR A 115 -15.05 -8.80 -25.32
CA THR A 115 -13.88 -8.00 -24.96
C THR A 115 -13.52 -8.29 -23.51
N ILE A 116 -12.29 -8.73 -23.29
CA ILE A 116 -11.69 -8.96 -21.99
C ILE A 116 -10.86 -7.73 -21.68
N SER A 117 -11.03 -7.15 -20.50
CA SER A 117 -10.29 -5.97 -20.06
C SER A 117 -9.68 -6.21 -18.68
N TYR A 118 -8.48 -5.69 -18.48
CA TYR A 118 -7.75 -5.64 -17.22
C TYR A 118 -7.26 -4.20 -16.99
N GLU A 119 -7.31 -3.76 -15.74
CA GLU A 119 -6.61 -2.58 -15.26
C GLU A 119 -5.65 -3.00 -14.16
N VAL A 120 -4.39 -2.61 -14.28
CA VAL A 120 -3.34 -2.97 -13.32
C VAL A 120 -2.68 -1.76 -12.69
N ARG A 121 -2.03 -1.96 -11.56
CA ARG A 121 -1.17 -0.98 -10.89
C ARG A 121 0.10 -1.68 -10.44
N LYS A 122 1.23 -0.98 -10.52
CA LYS A 122 2.48 -1.44 -9.92
C LYS A 122 2.31 -1.53 -8.39
N GLY A 123 2.91 -2.54 -7.77
CA GLY A 123 2.91 -2.68 -6.33
C GLY A 123 1.67 -3.34 -5.76
N ASP A 124 1.72 -3.56 -4.45
CA ASP A 124 0.57 -3.84 -3.61
C ASP A 124 -0.36 -2.62 -3.58
N TYR A 125 -1.50 -2.72 -4.26
CA TYR A 125 -2.43 -1.58 -4.37
C TYR A 125 -2.99 -1.14 -3.01
N CYS A 126 -3.27 -2.09 -2.12
CA CYS A 126 -3.85 -1.80 -0.81
C CYS A 126 -2.83 -1.10 0.10
N PHE A 127 -1.60 -1.57 0.12
CA PHE A 127 -0.52 -0.93 0.87
C PHE A 127 -0.24 0.48 0.34
N ASN A 128 -0.19 0.66 -0.99
CA ASN A 128 -0.03 1.98 -1.60
C ASN A 128 -1.17 2.94 -1.23
N LEU A 129 -2.42 2.47 -1.15
CA LEU A 129 -3.54 3.28 -0.67
C LEU A 129 -3.36 3.68 0.80
N LYS A 130 -2.99 2.72 1.66
CA LYS A 130 -2.75 2.95 3.10
C LYS A 130 -1.62 3.95 3.32
N MET A 131 -0.51 3.81 2.59
CA MET A 131 0.62 4.73 2.60
C MET A 131 0.21 6.16 2.21
N ASN A 132 -0.57 6.31 1.14
CA ASN A 132 -1.09 7.62 0.71
C ASN A 132 -2.06 8.24 1.73
N GLU A 133 -2.87 7.43 2.40
CA GLU A 133 -3.74 7.89 3.48
C GLU A 133 -2.93 8.39 4.67
N TYR A 134 -1.92 7.63 5.09
CA TYR A 134 -1.07 7.97 6.23
C TYR A 134 -0.28 9.24 5.94
N ALA A 135 0.37 9.32 4.78
CA ALA A 135 1.10 10.51 4.35
C ALA A 135 0.24 11.78 4.38
N LYS A 136 -1.06 11.69 4.05
CA LYS A 136 -1.97 12.83 4.14
C LYS A 136 -2.32 13.20 5.58
N LYS A 137 -2.45 12.22 6.47
CA LYS A 137 -2.81 12.45 7.87
C LYS A 137 -1.68 13.09 8.67
N ILE A 138 -0.43 12.68 8.42
CA ILE A 138 0.75 13.16 9.16
C ILE A 138 1.67 14.06 8.33
N ASN A 139 1.13 14.71 7.29
CA ASN A 139 1.84 15.66 6.42
C ASN A 139 3.11 15.12 5.72
N GLY A 140 3.20 13.82 5.50
CA GLY A 140 4.31 13.16 4.81
C GLY A 140 4.62 11.83 5.45
N LEU A 141 5.55 11.08 4.87
CA LEU A 141 6.13 9.88 5.48
C LEU A 141 7.64 10.05 5.48
N LYS A 142 8.34 9.26 6.30
CA LYS A 142 9.80 9.33 6.47
C LYS A 142 10.25 10.69 7.01
N ARG A 143 9.54 11.21 8.01
CA ARG A 143 9.75 12.53 8.60
C ARG A 143 10.06 12.43 10.09
N TYR A 144 10.80 13.42 10.57
CA TYR A 144 10.95 13.66 11.99
C TYR A 144 9.81 14.55 12.45
N HIS A 145 8.99 14.04 13.36
CA HIS A 145 8.04 14.81 14.15
C HIS A 145 8.70 15.15 15.47
N THR A 146 8.79 16.44 15.82
CA THR A 146 9.57 16.83 16.99
C THR A 146 8.84 17.79 17.93
N LEU A 147 9.09 17.62 19.23
CA LEU A 147 8.89 18.65 20.23
C LEU A 147 10.25 19.25 20.55
N ASN A 148 10.38 20.58 20.44
CA ASN A 148 11.62 21.29 20.77
C ASN A 148 12.86 20.80 20.00
N GLY A 149 12.66 20.24 18.80
CA GLY A 149 13.73 19.66 17.96
C GLY A 149 14.51 20.69 17.13
N GLU A 150 13.99 21.92 16.99
CA GLU A 150 14.78 23.04 16.48
C GLU A 150 15.91 23.32 17.48
N GLY A 151 17.15 23.12 17.05
CA GLY A 151 18.33 23.18 17.92
C GLY A 151 18.31 24.39 18.85
N PHE A 152 18.69 24.18 20.12
CA PHE A 152 18.72 25.26 21.10
C PHE A 152 19.96 26.13 20.94
N LYS A 153 19.85 27.39 21.35
CA LYS A 153 20.98 28.31 21.44
C LYS A 153 21.30 28.55 22.90
N LEU A 154 22.59 28.65 23.19
CA LEU A 154 23.09 29.05 24.50
C LEU A 154 23.63 30.47 24.39
N SER A 155 23.34 31.28 25.40
CA SER A 155 23.75 32.68 25.48
C SER A 155 24.32 32.95 26.87
N GLU A 156 25.23 33.90 26.96
CA GLU A 156 25.70 34.43 28.26
C GLU A 156 24.63 35.33 28.90
N ASP A 157 23.84 36.01 28.06
CA ASP A 157 22.86 37.01 28.49
C ASP A 157 21.46 36.43 28.78
N GLU A 158 21.24 35.14 28.50
CA GLU A 158 19.94 34.49 28.66
C GLU A 158 20.10 33.10 29.31
N GLU A 159 19.43 32.89 30.44
CA GLU A 159 19.48 31.60 31.15
C GLU A 159 18.71 30.53 30.37
N PHE A 160 19.39 29.40 30.10
CA PHE A 160 18.76 28.27 29.43
C PHE A 160 17.66 27.67 30.31
N THR A 161 16.43 27.72 29.81
CA THR A 161 15.29 27.08 30.48
C THR A 161 15.30 25.59 30.20
N PRO A 162 15.20 24.72 31.23
CA PRO A 162 15.07 23.29 31.06
C PRO A 162 13.93 22.95 30.08
N ARG A 163 14.17 21.99 29.20
CA ARG A 163 13.14 21.59 28.23
C ARG A 163 13.27 20.14 27.82
N LEU A 164 12.11 19.54 27.57
CA LEU A 164 11.99 18.21 26.98
C LEU A 164 12.21 18.30 25.47
N VAL A 165 13.01 17.39 24.92
CA VAL A 165 13.12 17.18 23.48
C VAL A 165 12.61 15.78 23.17
N VAL A 166 11.68 15.70 22.22
CA VAL A 166 11.14 14.42 21.73
C VAL A 166 11.25 14.42 20.22
N GLY A 167 11.72 13.31 19.67
CA GLY A 167 11.68 13.05 18.24
C GLY A 167 11.02 11.71 17.95
N PHE A 168 10.06 11.72 17.06
CA PHE A 168 9.41 10.54 16.48
C PHE A 168 9.73 10.52 14.99
N LEU A 169 10.59 9.59 14.58
CA LEU A 169 10.90 9.37 13.17
C LEU A 169 10.00 8.25 12.66
N ASP A 170 9.05 8.60 11.79
CA ASP A 170 8.25 7.61 11.07
C ASP A 170 9.04 7.07 9.87
N ASP A 171 8.80 5.81 9.51
CA ASP A 171 9.36 5.19 8.32
C ASP A 171 8.37 4.17 7.73
N VAL A 172 8.68 3.71 6.52
CA VAL A 172 7.92 2.70 5.80
C VAL A 172 8.88 1.72 5.13
N ASP A 173 8.73 0.45 5.48
CA ASP A 173 9.39 -0.66 4.82
C ASP A 173 8.50 -1.13 3.66
N LEU A 174 9.04 -1.04 2.44
CA LEU A 174 8.30 -1.40 1.23
C LEU A 174 8.34 -2.90 0.96
N ASP A 175 9.34 -3.61 1.47
CA ASP A 175 9.53 -5.04 1.27
C ASP A 175 8.61 -5.80 2.24
N ASP A 176 8.66 -5.44 3.53
CA ASP A 176 7.82 -6.03 4.57
C ASP A 176 6.40 -5.44 4.61
N LYS A 177 6.17 -4.33 3.89
CA LYS A 177 4.90 -3.60 3.84
C LYS A 177 4.44 -3.18 5.25
N THR A 178 5.39 -2.71 6.05
CA THR A 178 5.17 -2.29 7.44
C THR A 178 5.46 -0.81 7.61
N PHE A 179 4.80 -0.22 8.62
CA PHE A 179 5.04 1.14 9.05
C PHE A 179 5.81 1.06 10.36
N SER A 180 7.03 1.59 10.37
CA SER A 180 7.93 1.53 11.51
C SER A 180 8.21 2.93 12.03
N ALA A 181 8.63 3.03 13.28
CA ALA A 181 9.06 4.30 13.85
C ALA A 181 10.15 4.09 14.90
N SER A 182 10.89 5.16 15.14
CA SER A 182 11.77 5.29 16.30
C SER A 182 11.40 6.52 17.11
N LEU A 183 11.44 6.39 18.43
CA LEU A 183 11.18 7.48 19.36
C LEU A 183 12.42 7.70 20.20
N HIS A 184 12.84 8.97 20.30
CA HIS A 184 13.85 9.41 21.24
C HIS A 184 13.27 10.53 22.11
N ALA A 185 13.58 10.49 23.40
CA ALA A 185 13.23 11.55 24.33
C ALA A 185 14.40 11.82 25.27
N TYR A 186 14.75 13.09 25.45
CA TYR A 186 15.73 13.51 26.45
C TYR A 186 15.34 14.85 27.07
N TYR A 187 15.83 15.08 28.28
CA TYR A 187 15.64 16.33 29.00
C TYR A 187 16.95 17.10 29.08
N LEU A 188 16.89 18.39 28.75
CA LEU A 188 18.02 19.29 28.84
C LEU A 188 17.88 20.17 30.09
N THR A 189 18.94 20.28 30.87
CA THR A 189 19.01 21.19 32.03
C THR A 189 20.27 22.05 31.97
N PRO A 190 20.23 23.32 32.43
CA PRO A 190 21.38 24.21 32.38
C PRO A 190 22.55 23.66 33.21
N ASN A 191 23.77 23.85 32.69
CA ASN A 191 24.97 23.63 33.49
C ASN A 191 25.24 24.88 34.35
N LYS A 192 25.07 24.76 35.67
CA LYS A 192 25.29 25.87 36.62
C LYS A 192 26.71 26.42 36.63
N GLU A 193 27.68 25.64 36.14
CA GLU A 193 29.10 26.04 36.10
C GLU A 193 29.50 26.72 34.78
N SER A 194 28.67 26.62 33.73
CA SER A 194 29.01 27.17 32.41
C SER A 194 27.79 27.34 31.52
N TRP A 195 27.53 28.58 31.08
CA TRP A 195 26.47 28.91 30.11
C TRP A 195 26.66 28.22 28.76
N LYS A 196 27.88 27.74 28.45
CA LYS A 196 28.22 27.10 27.16
C LYS A 196 27.81 25.63 27.04
N SER A 197 27.20 25.05 28.07
CA SER A 197 26.78 23.65 28.03
C SER A 197 25.49 23.39 28.81
N VAL A 198 24.85 22.27 28.47
CA VAL A 198 23.67 21.73 29.16
C VAL A 198 23.93 20.27 29.50
N PHE A 199 23.32 19.81 30.58
CA PHE A 199 23.27 18.38 30.88
C PHE A 199 22.13 17.75 30.11
N LYS A 200 22.41 16.59 29.51
CA LYS A 200 21.43 15.76 28.82
C LYS A 200 21.10 14.55 29.68
N LYS A 201 19.83 14.38 30.04
CA LYS A 201 19.30 13.16 30.63
C LYS A 201 18.52 12.40 29.55
N GLU A 202 19.02 11.26 29.12
CA GLU A 202 18.27 10.37 28.24
C GLU A 202 17.06 9.82 29.00
N LEU A 203 15.87 9.98 28.41
CA LEU A 203 14.62 9.48 28.97
C LEU A 203 14.21 8.19 28.29
N GLU A 204 14.23 8.17 26.95
CA GLU A 204 13.87 7.01 26.16
C GLU A 204 14.61 6.97 24.83
N THR A 205 14.99 5.76 24.41
CA THR A 205 15.23 5.44 22.99
C THR A 205 14.55 4.12 22.69
N SER A 206 13.62 4.12 21.75
CA SER A 206 12.84 2.94 21.36
C SER A 206 12.58 2.87 19.86
N SER A 207 12.27 1.68 19.37
CA SER A 207 11.81 1.43 18.01
C SER A 207 10.68 0.43 17.98
N GLY A 208 9.85 0.50 16.95
CA GLY A 208 8.79 -0.46 16.72
C GLY A 208 7.93 -0.10 15.52
N THR A 209 6.66 -0.49 15.57
CA THR A 209 5.71 -0.32 14.47
C THR A 209 4.60 0.65 14.82
N TYR A 210 3.96 1.24 13.81
CA TYR A 210 2.80 2.09 14.03
C TYR A 210 1.63 1.80 13.09
N GLU A 211 0.43 2.12 13.57
CA GLU A 211 -0.78 2.06 12.78
C GLU A 211 -1.66 3.30 13.03
N ILE A 212 -2.26 3.86 11.98
CA ILE A 212 -3.23 4.94 12.08
C ILE A 212 -4.64 4.38 11.92
N LYS A 213 -5.47 4.55 12.96
CA LYS A 213 -6.90 4.19 12.95
C LYS A 213 -7.71 5.43 13.27
N GLY A 214 -8.54 5.87 12.32
CA GLY A 214 -9.26 7.14 12.44
C GLY A 214 -8.28 8.30 12.53
N ASP A 215 -8.40 9.10 13.58
CA ASP A 215 -7.59 10.27 13.93
C ASP A 215 -6.46 9.95 14.94
N LYS A 216 -6.14 8.66 15.14
CA LYS A 216 -5.12 8.24 16.12
C LYS A 216 -4.03 7.40 15.50
N LEU A 217 -2.79 7.69 15.85
CA LEU A 217 -1.61 6.87 15.59
C LEU A 217 -1.28 6.04 16.85
N TYR A 218 -1.15 4.74 16.67
CA TYR A 218 -0.81 3.78 17.71
C TYR A 218 0.62 3.30 17.45
N TYR A 219 1.56 3.72 18.29
CA TYR A 219 2.96 3.31 18.23
C TYR A 219 3.18 2.17 19.22
N THR A 220 3.51 0.99 18.71
CA THR A 220 3.81 -0.21 19.49
C THR A 220 5.32 -0.41 19.52
N ARG A 221 5.91 -0.38 20.72
CA ARG A 221 7.35 -0.59 20.88
C ARG A 221 7.66 -2.06 20.76
N GLU A 222 8.63 -2.38 19.93
CA GLU A 222 9.18 -3.73 19.78
C GLU A 222 10.53 -3.85 20.51
N LYS A 223 11.23 -2.72 20.66
CA LYS A 223 12.53 -2.63 21.31
C LYS A 223 12.66 -1.33 22.08
N ILE A 224 13.20 -1.40 23.29
CA ILE A 224 13.55 -0.24 24.13
C ILE A 224 15.04 -0.37 24.45
N ASP A 225 15.84 0.52 23.88
CA ASP A 225 17.29 0.55 24.05
C ASP A 225 17.70 1.33 25.30
N GLN A 226 16.94 2.38 25.64
CA GLN A 226 17.19 3.19 26.83
C GLN A 226 15.86 3.59 27.47
N LYS A 227 15.83 3.60 28.80
CA LYS A 227 14.71 4.04 29.63
C LYS A 227 15.23 4.59 30.95
N ALA A 228 14.81 5.79 31.33
CA ALA A 228 15.08 6.34 32.66
C ALA A 228 14.21 5.67 33.74
N GLU A 229 14.75 5.51 34.95
CA GLU A 229 14.09 4.81 36.07
C GLU A 229 12.84 5.54 36.59
N ASP A 230 12.80 6.86 36.42
CA ASP A 230 11.74 7.74 36.93
C ASP A 230 10.59 7.97 35.93
N ILE A 231 10.59 7.25 34.81
CA ILE A 231 9.45 7.24 33.87
C ILE A 231 8.94 5.82 33.64
N ASN A 232 7.64 5.70 33.40
CA ASN A 232 7.03 4.45 32.99
C ASN A 232 6.68 4.45 31.51
N VAL A 233 7.66 4.13 30.66
CA VAL A 233 7.45 3.96 29.22
C VAL A 233 6.43 2.83 28.95
N PRO A 234 5.28 3.12 28.33
CA PRO A 234 4.25 2.11 28.04
C PRO A 234 4.67 1.24 26.84
N GLU A 235 4.04 0.07 26.69
CA GLU A 235 4.23 -0.78 25.49
C GLU A 235 3.70 -0.08 24.23
N VAL A 236 2.52 0.55 24.34
CA VAL A 236 1.87 1.29 23.25
C VAL A 236 1.70 2.75 23.66
N SER A 237 2.11 3.68 22.79
CA SER A 237 1.73 5.09 22.89
C SER A 237 0.67 5.43 21.86
N ILE A 238 -0.28 6.27 22.25
CA ILE A 238 -1.34 6.75 21.36
C ILE A 238 -1.15 8.25 21.14
N PHE A 239 -1.02 8.65 19.87
CA PHE A 239 -1.01 10.03 19.45
C PHE A 239 -2.32 10.38 18.76
N LYS A 240 -2.96 11.47 19.18
CA LYS A 240 -4.02 12.10 18.40
C LYS A 240 -3.39 12.88 17.26
N ILE A 241 -3.94 12.75 16.06
CA ILE A 241 -3.50 13.45 14.86
C ILE A 241 -4.38 14.68 14.69
N GLU A 242 -3.80 15.87 14.80
CA GLU A 242 -4.48 17.15 14.57
C GLU A 242 -3.64 18.00 13.62
N ASP A 243 -4.19 18.32 12.44
CA ASP A 243 -3.50 19.10 11.39
C ASP A 243 -2.09 18.59 11.05
N GLY A 244 -1.89 17.28 11.17
CA GLY A 244 -0.63 16.57 10.95
C GLY A 244 0.38 16.62 12.09
N LYS A 245 0.01 17.23 13.22
CA LYS A 245 0.75 17.14 14.48
C LYS A 245 0.35 15.90 15.27
N LEU A 246 1.26 15.38 16.08
CA LEU A 246 1.06 14.20 16.92
C LEU A 246 0.99 14.61 18.39
N LEU A 247 -0.20 14.55 19.00
CA LEU A 247 -0.43 14.88 20.40
C LEU A 247 -0.47 13.60 21.24
N LEU A 248 0.47 13.42 22.16
CA LEU A 248 0.51 12.26 23.03
C LEU A 248 -0.64 12.31 24.06
N ILE A 249 -1.56 11.34 24.03
CA ILE A 249 -2.78 11.36 24.87
C ILE A 249 -2.47 10.99 26.33
N ASP A 250 -1.80 9.87 26.55
CA ASP A 250 -1.41 9.40 27.88
C ASP A 250 0.06 9.79 28.12
N ASN A 251 0.29 11.07 28.39
CA ASN A 251 1.62 11.66 28.49
C ASN A 251 2.42 11.11 29.70
N TYR A 252 3.13 10.00 29.47
CA TYR A 252 4.06 9.41 30.44
C TYR A 252 5.33 10.26 30.67
N LEU A 253 5.50 11.35 29.92
CA LEU A 253 6.56 12.35 30.08
C LEU A 253 6.06 13.61 30.83
N SER A 254 4.87 13.56 31.44
CA SER A 254 4.24 14.69 32.17
C SER A 254 5.06 15.29 33.31
N ASN A 255 6.06 14.56 33.83
CA ASN A 255 7.02 15.10 34.78
C ASN A 255 7.99 16.14 34.16
N TYR A 256 8.06 16.21 32.83
CA TYR A 256 9.02 17.01 32.06
C TYR A 256 8.36 18.08 31.19
N GLU A 257 7.15 17.81 30.69
CA GLU A 257 6.36 18.74 29.87
C GLU A 257 4.87 18.40 30.02
N GLU A 258 4.02 19.41 30.21
CA GLU A 258 2.57 19.21 30.42
C GLU A 258 1.92 18.52 29.21
N ASP A 259 2.21 19.04 28.00
CA ASP A 259 1.71 18.53 26.73
C ASP A 259 2.86 18.17 25.77
N VAL A 260 2.83 16.97 25.20
CA VAL A 260 3.79 16.55 24.17
C VAL A 260 3.11 16.60 22.80
N ILE A 261 3.40 17.67 22.06
CA ILE A 261 2.91 17.91 20.70
C ILE A 261 4.10 17.87 19.75
N LEU A 262 4.11 16.90 18.84
CA LEU A 262 5.17 16.74 17.85
C LEU A 262 4.73 17.35 16.52
N GLU A 263 5.54 18.27 15.98
CA GLU A 263 5.32 18.96 14.69
C GLU A 263 6.11 18.33 13.55
#